data_AF-A0A2H0TJ99-F1
#
_entry.id   AF-A0A2H0TJ99-F1
#
_cell.length_a   1.000
_cell.length_b   1.000
_cell.length_c   1.000
_cell.angle_alpha   90.00
_cell.angle_beta   90.00
_cell.angle_gamma   90.00
#
_symmetry.space_group_name_H-M   'P 1'
#
loop_
_entity.id
_entity.type
_entity.pdbx_description
1 polymer ?
#
loop_
_entity_poly.entity_id
_entity_poly.type
_entity_poly.pdbx_seq_one_letter_code
_entity_poly.pdbx_strand_id
1 'polypeptide(L)' 'MTSKGQITIPKEIRDILKLDEGRKLEVELEREKREIRIKPAPDILDLAGTFKPKRKIIDPVKIREMMEKMYQPR' A
#
# COMPACT_ATOMS: atom_id res chain seq x y z
N MET A 1 -4.18 -32.19 -1.92
CA MET A 1 -3.21 -32.08 -3.03
C MET A 1 -2.24 -30.95 -2.68
N THR A 2 -1.05 -31.24 -2.14
CA THR A 2 -0.04 -30.19 -1.93
C THR A 2 0.79 -30.08 -3.20
N SER A 3 0.46 -29.09 -4.02
CA SER A 3 1.20 -28.77 -5.23
C SER A 3 2.61 -28.32 -4.86
N LYS A 4 3.61 -28.78 -5.61
CA LYS A 4 5.04 -28.42 -5.43
C LYS A 4 5.21 -26.93 -5.13
N GLY A 5 6.05 -26.58 -4.14
CA GLY A 5 6.39 -25.19 -3.81
C GLY A 5 5.85 -24.63 -2.49
N GLN A 6 5.28 -25.46 -1.63
CA GLN A 6 4.89 -25.03 -0.28
C GLN A 6 6.14 -24.91 0.62
N ILE A 7 6.37 -23.71 1.17
CA ILE A 7 7.45 -23.42 2.12
C ILE A 7 6.82 -23.15 3.48
N THR A 8 7.34 -23.79 4.52
CA THR A 8 6.88 -23.54 5.90
C THR A 8 7.64 -22.36 6.47
N ILE A 9 6.92 -21.36 7.02
CA ILE A 9 7.50 -20.24 7.74
C ILE A 9 7.59 -20.61 9.24
N PRO A 10 8.81 -20.72 9.80
CA PRO A 10 9.02 -20.94 11.24
C PRO A 10 8.34 -19.88 12.10
N LYS A 11 7.99 -20.23 13.33
CA LYS A 11 7.27 -19.34 14.26
C LYS A 11 8.01 -18.03 14.48
N GLU A 12 9.33 -18.08 14.65
CA GLU A 12 10.15 -16.87 14.88
C GLU A 12 10.04 -15.87 13.73
N ILE A 13 10.06 -16.36 12.48
CA ILE A 13 9.91 -15.51 11.30
C ILE A 13 8.47 -14.96 11.21
N ARG A 14 7.48 -15.76 11.58
CA ARG A 14 6.06 -15.36 11.64
C ARG A 14 5.83 -14.22 12.62
N ASP A 15 6.44 -14.31 13.80
CA ASP A 15 6.29 -13.34 14.88
C ASP A 15 6.97 -12.01 14.50
N ILE A 16 8.15 -12.06 13.87
CA ILE A 16 8.87 -10.88 13.36
C ILE A 16 8.07 -10.18 12.25
N LEU A 17 7.50 -10.95 11.33
CA LEU A 17 6.73 -10.43 10.21
C LEU A 17 5.27 -10.08 10.59
N LYS A 18 4.86 -10.33 11.83
CA LYS A 18 3.49 -10.15 12.33
C LYS A 18 2.45 -10.77 11.39
N LEU A 19 2.72 -12.01 11.01
CA LEU A 19 1.92 -12.76 10.06
C LEU A 19 0.72 -13.39 10.77
N ASP A 20 -0.38 -12.65 10.79
CA ASP A 20 -1.70 -13.15 11.16
C ASP A 20 -2.39 -13.84 9.98
N GLU A 21 -3.36 -14.71 10.28
CA GLU A 21 -4.15 -15.40 9.26
C GLU A 21 -4.86 -14.39 8.35
N GLY A 22 -4.69 -14.55 7.03
CA GLY A 22 -5.27 -13.66 6.02
C GLY A 22 -4.39 -12.47 5.60
N ARG A 23 -3.22 -12.27 6.25
CA ARG A 23 -2.29 -11.19 5.88
C ARG A 23 -1.49 -11.55 4.63
N LYS A 24 -1.33 -10.58 3.72
CA LYS A 24 -0.51 -10.71 2.51
C LYS A 24 0.95 -10.38 2.80
N LEU A 25 1.85 -11.03 2.08
CA LEU A 25 3.29 -10.78 2.11
C LEU A 25 3.77 -10.30 0.75
N GLU A 26 4.73 -9.39 0.77
CA GLU A 26 5.49 -9.05 -0.42
C GLU A 26 6.77 -9.89 -0.44
N VAL A 27 7.02 -10.53 -1.59
CA VAL A 27 8.17 -11.40 -1.81
C VAL A 27 8.95 -10.85 -2.99
N GLU A 28 10.12 -10.27 -2.73
CA GLU A 28 11.03 -9.76 -3.74
C GLU A 28 12.18 -10.77 -3.94
N LEU A 29 12.41 -11.17 -5.20
CA LEU A 29 13.52 -12.04 -5.57
C LEU A 29 14.71 -11.20 -6.01
N GLU A 30 15.80 -11.26 -5.24
CA GLU A 30 17.08 -10.65 -5.62
C GLU A 30 17.89 -11.66 -6.42
N ARG A 31 17.90 -11.50 -7.76
CA ARG A 31 18.45 -12.51 -8.69
C ARG A 31 19.96 -12.63 -8.62
N GLU A 32 20.65 -11.52 -8.36
CA GLU A 32 22.12 -11.49 -8.32
C GLU A 32 22.67 -12.24 -7.09
N LYS A 33 22.03 -12.05 -5.94
CA LYS A 33 22.45 -12.68 -4.67
C LYS A 33 21.75 -14.00 -4.38
N ARG A 34 20.74 -14.37 -5.19
CA ARG A 34 19.87 -15.54 -4.96
C ARG A 34 19.19 -15.48 -3.59
N GLU A 35 18.79 -14.29 -3.18
CA GLU A 35 18.13 -14.03 -1.91
C GLU A 35 16.65 -13.70 -2.14
N ILE A 36 15.82 -14.03 -1.17
CA ILE A 36 14.40 -13.65 -1.16
C ILE A 36 14.20 -12.69 0.00
N ARG A 37 13.71 -11.49 -0.30
CA ARG A 37 13.29 -10.52 0.71
C ARG A 37 11.80 -10.63 0.92
N ILE A 38 11.42 -10.87 2.17
CA ILE A 38 10.02 -10.96 2.58
C ILE A 38 9.72 -9.72 3.42
N LYS A 39 8.70 -8.96 3.02
CA LYS A 39 8.23 -7.80 3.77
C LYS A 39 6.73 -7.94 4.06
N PRO A 40 6.25 -7.43 5.20
CA PRO A 40 4.81 -7.32 5.42
C PRO A 40 4.21 -6.42 4.35
N ALA A 41 3.13 -6.86 3.71
CA ALA A 41 2.42 -6.00 2.76
C ALA A 41 1.79 -4.83 3.54
N PRO A 42 1.90 -3.58 3.04
CA PRO A 42 1.27 -2.44 3.67
C PRO A 42 -0.26 -2.61 3.64
N ASP A 43 -0.92 -2.35 4.76
CA ASP A 43 -2.37 -2.26 4.81
C ASP A 43 -2.84 -0.92 4.22
N ILE A 44 -4.10 -0.84 3.78
CA ILE A 44 -4.73 0.42 3.34
C ILE A 44 -4.65 1.46 4.48
N LEU A 45 -4.74 1.00 5.73
CA LEU A 45 -4.56 1.82 6.92
C LEU A 45 -3.11 2.32 7.08
N ASP A 46 -2.10 1.54 6.71
CA ASP A 46 -0.69 1.98 6.73
C ASP A 46 -0.40 3.01 5.63
N LEU A 47 -1.18 3.00 4.55
CA LEU A 47 -1.10 3.98 3.46
C LEU A 47 -1.81 5.31 3.78
N ALA A 48 -2.63 5.35 4.85
CA ALA A 48 -3.32 6.57 5.27
C ALA A 48 -2.30 7.66 5.67
N GLY A 49 -2.39 8.83 5.04
CA GLY A 49 -1.48 9.95 5.31
C GLY A 49 -0.13 9.91 4.57
N THR A 50 0.21 8.80 3.89
CA THR A 50 1.38 8.74 2.99
C THR A 50 1.17 9.62 1.76
N PHE A 51 -0.06 9.72 1.28
CA PHE A 51 -0.44 10.62 0.20
C PHE A 51 -0.64 12.05 0.72
N LYS A 52 0.45 12.81 0.83
CA LYS A 52 0.37 14.27 0.99
C LYS A 52 -0.14 14.88 -0.32
N PRO A 53 -1.26 15.63 -0.33
CA PRO A 53 -1.71 16.30 -1.54
C PRO A 53 -0.62 17.27 -2.02
N LYS A 54 -0.14 17.11 -3.26
CA LYS A 54 0.87 18.00 -3.86
C LYS A 54 0.37 19.44 -4.04
N ARG A 55 -0.95 19.64 -3.99
CA ARG A 55 -1.60 20.95 -4.13
C ARG A 55 -2.15 21.40 -2.78
N LYS A 56 -2.03 22.70 -2.51
CA LYS A 56 -2.64 23.34 -1.34
C LYS A 56 -4.10 22.90 -1.24
N ILE A 57 -4.52 22.51 -0.04
CA ILE A 57 -5.93 22.27 0.27
C ILE A 57 -6.63 23.61 0.01
N ILE A 58 -7.39 23.68 -1.09
CA ILE A 58 -8.14 24.87 -1.45
C ILE A 58 -9.43 24.81 -0.63
N ASP A 59 -9.75 25.91 0.05
CA ASP A 59 -10.98 26.02 0.82
C ASP A 59 -12.20 25.71 -0.09
N PRO A 60 -13.15 24.87 0.35
CA PRO A 60 -14.30 24.47 -0.47
C PRO A 60 -15.13 25.67 -0.94
N VAL A 61 -15.15 26.78 -0.18
CA VAL A 61 -15.82 28.02 -0.59
C VAL A 61 -15.15 28.62 -1.83
N LYS A 62 -13.81 28.67 -1.85
CA LYS A 62 -13.05 29.17 -3.00
C LYS A 62 -13.23 28.32 -4.25
N ILE A 63 -13.36 27.00 -4.09
CA ILE A 63 -13.63 26.09 -5.20
C ILE A 63 -14.98 26.44 -5.84
N ARG A 64 -16.01 26.66 -5.01
CA ARG A 64 -17.34 27.06 -5.49
C ARG A 64 -17.31 28.38 -6.26
N GLU A 65 -16.65 29.40 -5.71
CA GLU A 65 -16.51 30.70 -6.37
C GLU A 65 -15.76 30.60 -7.71
N MET A 66 -14.73 29.76 -7.77
CA MET A 66 -14.00 29.48 -9.02
C MET A 66 -14.86 28.78 -10.06
N MET A 67 -15.68 27.80 -9.64
CA MET A 67 -16.58 27.07 -10.53
C MET A 67 -17.70 27.97 -11.07
N GLU A 68 -18.28 28.82 -10.23
CA GLU A 68 -19.30 29.80 -10.63
C GLU A 68 -18.74 30.82 -11.65
N LYS A 69 -17.49 31.28 -11.47
CA LYS A 69 -16.83 32.21 -12.40
C LYS A 69 -16.41 31.57 -13.74
N MET A 70 -16.04 30.29 -13.73
CA MET A 70 -15.66 29.56 -14.94
C MET A 70 -16.86 28.95 -15.68
N TYR A 71 -18.08 29.12 -15.16
CA TYR A 71 -19.29 28.66 -15.81
C TYR A 71 -19.60 29.53 -17.03
N GLN A 72 -19.26 29.03 -18.21
CA GLN A 72 -19.78 29.55 -19.47
C GLN A 72 -21.04 28.76 -19.83
N PRO A 73 -22.24 29.38 -19.83
CA PRO A 73 -23.41 28.72 -20.39
C PRO A 73 -23.16 28.44 -21.87
N ARG A 74 -23.41 27.20 -22.29
CA ARG A 74 -23.35 26.79 -23.70
C ARG A 74 -24.50 27.38 -24.49
#